data_AF-A0AAV6YXT2-F1
#
_entry.id   AF-A0AAV6YXT2-F1
#
_cell.length_a   1.000
_cell.length_b   1.000
_cell.length_c   1.000
_cell.angle_alpha   90.00
_cell.angle_beta   90.00
_cell.angle_gamma   90.00
#
_symmetry.space_group_name_H-M   'P 1'
#
loop_
_entity.id
_entity.type
_entity.pdbx_description
1 polymer ?
#
loop_
_entity_poly.entity_id
_entity_poly.type
_entity_poly.pdbx_seq_one_letter_code
_entity_poly.pdbx_strand_id
1 'polypeptide(L)'
;MIFVGFGFLMTFLKRYGFSSVGINLLIAAFGLQWGALMQGLWHLHGGKIEIGIKSMINADFSTATVLISFGAVLGKTSPLQMLIMAIFEITIFACNEHLVAFLGATDIGASMVIHMFGAYFGLAASAVLYRSGLKKGHEHEGSVYHSDLFAMI
;
A
#
# COMPACT_ATOMS: atom_id res chain seq x y z
N MET A 1 -10.67 -4.75 3.80
CA MET A 1 -9.46 -5.52 3.45
C MET A 1 -8.16 -4.87 3.92
N ILE A 2 -8.08 -3.53 3.92
CA ILE A 2 -6.88 -2.74 4.22
C ILE A 2 -6.26 -3.06 5.60
N PHE A 3 -7.06 -3.03 6.66
CA PHE A 3 -6.55 -3.15 8.02
C PHE A 3 -6.21 -4.59 8.44
N VAL A 4 -7.20 -5.49 8.32
CA VAL A 4 -7.05 -6.89 8.78
C VAL A 4 -6.42 -7.75 7.69
N GLY A 5 -6.99 -7.77 6.48
CA GLY A 5 -6.53 -8.67 5.41
C GLY A 5 -5.06 -8.49 5.07
N PHE A 6 -4.63 -7.31 4.62
CA PHE A 6 -3.20 -7.04 4.37
C PHE A 6 -2.36 -7.17 5.65
N GLY A 7 -2.85 -6.61 6.76
CA GLY A 7 -2.12 -6.59 8.02
C GLY A 7 -1.73 -8.00 8.51
N PHE A 8 -2.70 -8.91 8.55
CA PHE A 8 -2.49 -10.29 8.96
C PHE A 8 -1.81 -11.13 7.89
N LEU A 9 -2.13 -10.97 6.60
CA LEU A 9 -1.42 -11.66 5.52
C LEU A 9 0.10 -11.51 5.63
N MET A 10 0.58 -10.31 5.98
CA MET A 10 2.02 -10.02 6.13
C MET A 10 2.65 -10.55 7.42
N THR A 11 1.88 -11.17 8.32
CA THR A 11 2.40 -11.71 9.59
C THR A 11 3.15 -13.02 9.45
N PHE A 12 3.17 -13.63 8.25
CA PHE A 12 3.85 -14.90 8.00
C PHE A 12 5.34 -14.87 8.41
N LEU A 13 5.99 -13.70 8.40
CA LEU A 13 7.37 -13.52 8.88
C LEU A 13 7.49 -13.73 10.39
N LYS A 14 8.17 -14.81 10.78
CA LYS A 14 8.26 -15.34 12.16
C LYS A 14 8.75 -14.37 13.25
N ARG A 15 9.44 -13.28 12.88
CA ARG A 15 9.95 -12.25 13.81
C ARG A 15 9.50 -10.83 13.43
N TYR A 16 8.52 -10.69 12.55
CA TYR A 16 8.10 -9.37 12.05
C TYR A 16 6.61 -9.09 12.26
N GLY A 17 5.81 -10.01 12.82
CA GLY A 17 4.35 -9.88 12.95
C GLY A 17 3.85 -8.57 13.58
N PHE A 18 4.51 -8.06 14.64
CA PHE A 18 4.16 -6.76 15.24
C PHE A 18 4.39 -5.60 14.27
N SER A 19 5.50 -5.62 13.53
CA SER A 19 5.78 -4.60 12.53
C SER A 19 4.86 -4.77 11.32
N SER A 20 4.52 -5.98 10.89
CA SER A 20 3.55 -6.23 9.81
C SER A 20 2.22 -5.56 10.09
N VAL A 21 1.57 -5.89 11.23
CA VAL A 21 0.25 -5.32 11.55
C VAL A 21 0.35 -3.85 11.97
N GLY A 22 1.36 -3.49 12.76
CA GLY A 22 1.53 -2.12 13.27
C GLY A 22 1.84 -1.10 12.18
N ILE A 23 2.76 -1.42 11.27
CA ILE A 23 3.09 -0.56 10.13
C ILE A 23 1.94 -0.55 9.12
N ASN A 24 1.26 -1.69 8.89
CA ASN A 24 0.05 -1.72 8.07
C ASN A 24 -1.02 -0.77 8.61
N LEU A 25 -1.28 -0.80 9.92
CA LEU A 25 -2.23 0.10 10.58
C LEU A 25 -1.82 1.57 10.42
N LEU A 26 -0.53 1.87 10.58
CA LEU A 26 0.02 3.21 10.40
C LEU A 26 -0.17 3.71 8.95
N ILE A 27 0.20 2.90 7.97
CA ILE A 27 0.02 3.21 6.54
C ILE A 27 -1.46 3.39 6.24
N ALA A 28 -2.33 2.54 6.77
CA ALA A 28 -3.75 2.63 6.53
C ALA A 28 -4.36 3.92 7.11
N ALA A 29 -4.08 4.22 8.38
CA ALA A 29 -4.61 5.41 9.04
C ALA A 29 -4.13 6.71 8.35
N PHE A 30 -2.88 6.76 7.92
CA PHE A 30 -2.32 7.91 7.19
C PHE A 30 -2.82 7.97 5.74
N GLY A 31 -2.75 6.85 5.03
CA GLY A 31 -3.07 6.71 3.62
C GLY A 31 -4.52 7.04 3.30
N LEU A 32 -5.47 6.73 4.20
CA LEU A 32 -6.86 7.13 4.00
C LEU A 32 -7.05 8.65 3.97
N GLN A 33 -6.36 9.36 4.86
CA GLN A 33 -6.44 10.82 4.91
C GLN A 33 -5.76 11.44 3.69
N TRP A 34 -4.58 10.95 3.35
CA TRP A 34 -3.82 11.45 2.20
C TRP A 34 -4.49 11.11 0.87
N GLY A 35 -5.05 9.91 0.74
CA GLY A 35 -5.80 9.44 -0.41
C GLY A 35 -7.08 10.23 -0.64
N ALA A 36 -7.85 10.50 0.42
CA ALA A 36 -9.03 11.35 0.34
C ALA A 36 -8.69 12.78 -0.12
N LEU A 37 -7.56 13.32 0.31
CA LEU A 37 -7.06 14.62 -0.15
C LEU A 37 -6.65 14.56 -1.62
N MET A 38 -5.72 13.67 -1.97
CA MET A 38 -5.10 13.63 -3.31
C MET A 38 -6.09 13.29 -4.42
N GLN A 39 -7.01 12.35 -4.18
CA GLN A 39 -8.07 12.03 -5.13
C GLN A 39 -9.16 13.10 -5.14
N GLY A 40 -9.49 13.66 -3.96
CA GLY A 40 -10.48 14.72 -3.82
C GLY A 40 -10.14 16.01 -4.58
N LEU A 41 -8.86 16.33 -4.74
CA LEU A 41 -8.39 17.47 -5.53
C LEU A 41 -8.83 17.42 -7.00
N TRP A 42 -9.09 16.23 -7.55
CA TRP A 42 -9.60 16.06 -8.93
C TRP A 42 -11.13 16.18 -9.04
N HIS A 43 -11.83 16.24 -7.90
CA HIS A 43 -13.30 16.24 -7.80
C HIS A 43 -13.82 17.37 -6.90
N LEU A 44 -13.27 18.58 -7.09
CA LEU A 44 -13.68 19.76 -6.33
C LEU A 44 -15.08 20.22 -6.71
N HIS A 45 -15.92 20.45 -5.69
CA HIS A 45 -17.25 21.04 -5.84
C HIS A 45 -17.24 22.40 -5.11
N GLY A 46 -17.40 23.49 -5.86
CA GLY A 46 -17.32 24.85 -5.31
C GLY A 46 -15.98 25.15 -4.62
N GLY A 47 -14.87 24.56 -5.10
CA GLY A 47 -13.54 24.72 -4.52
C GLY A 47 -13.30 23.93 -3.23
N LYS A 48 -14.20 23.02 -2.86
CA LYS A 48 -14.08 22.17 -1.67
C LYS A 48 -14.03 20.69 -2.06
N ILE A 49 -13.37 19.89 -1.23
CA ILE A 49 -13.39 18.43 -1.31
C ILE A 49 -14.60 17.95 -0.50
N GLU A 50 -15.56 17.30 -1.16
CA GLU A 50 -16.69 16.68 -0.49
C GLU A 50 -16.32 15.26 -0.05
N ILE A 51 -16.41 15.00 1.26
CA ILE A 51 -16.12 13.68 1.83
C ILE A 51 -17.41 12.91 2.02
N GLY A 52 -17.49 11.74 1.39
CA GLY A 52 -18.60 10.80 1.53
C GLY A 52 -18.14 9.35 1.36
N ILE A 53 -19.09 8.41 1.35
CA ILE A 53 -18.78 6.97 1.29
C ILE A 53 -17.94 6.63 0.05
N LYS A 54 -18.23 7.23 -1.11
CA LYS A 54 -17.47 6.98 -2.34
C LYS A 54 -16.02 7.46 -2.24
N SER A 55 -15.79 8.67 -1.72
CA SER A 55 -14.43 9.18 -1.55
C SER A 55 -13.64 8.37 -0.52
N MET A 56 -14.30 7.84 0.52
CA MET A 56 -13.69 6.94 1.49
C MET A 56 -13.29 5.60 0.86
N ILE A 57 -14.15 5.01 0.04
CA ILE A 57 -13.83 3.77 -0.71
C ILE A 57 -12.63 4.00 -1.65
N ASN A 58 -12.60 5.13 -2.35
CA ASN A 58 -11.49 5.48 -3.22
C ASN A 58 -10.18 5.72 -2.42
N ALA A 59 -10.27 6.32 -1.23
CA ALA A 59 -9.13 6.43 -0.33
C ALA A 59 -8.59 5.06 0.11
N ASP A 60 -9.48 4.11 0.41
CA ASP A 60 -9.12 2.70 0.69
C ASP A 60 -8.36 2.09 -0.49
N PHE A 61 -8.79 2.32 -1.74
CA PHE A 61 -8.11 1.81 -2.94
C PHE A 61 -6.70 2.36 -3.12
N SER A 62 -6.50 3.68 -2.99
CA SER A 62 -5.15 4.26 -3.03
C SER A 62 -4.26 3.76 -1.89
N THR A 63 -4.84 3.50 -0.72
CA THR A 63 -4.11 2.93 0.42
C THR A 63 -3.73 1.48 0.15
N ALA A 64 -4.60 0.72 -0.53
CA ALA A 64 -4.32 -0.66 -0.93
C ALA A 64 -3.07 -0.75 -1.81
N THR A 65 -2.83 0.21 -2.71
CA THR A 65 -1.62 0.19 -3.56
C THR A 65 -0.36 0.27 -2.71
N VAL A 66 -0.34 1.16 -1.70
CA VAL A 66 0.79 1.29 -0.78
C VAL A 66 1.02 0.01 0.02
N LEU A 67 -0.05 -0.69 0.42
CA LEU A 67 0.06 -1.95 1.14
C LEU A 67 0.56 -3.10 0.25
N ILE A 68 0.23 -3.08 -1.05
CA ILE A 68 0.85 -3.99 -2.03
C ILE A 68 2.34 -3.68 -2.16
N SER A 69 2.71 -2.40 -2.30
CA SER A 69 4.10 -1.96 -2.33
C SER A 69 4.86 -2.31 -1.04
N PHE A 70 4.20 -2.19 0.11
CA PHE A 70 4.75 -2.59 1.40
C PHE A 70 5.15 -4.06 1.41
N GLY A 71 4.34 -4.94 0.80
CA GLY A 71 4.70 -6.35 0.63
C GLY A 71 6.05 -6.56 -0.05
N ALA A 72 6.41 -5.75 -1.06
CA ALA A 72 7.69 -5.85 -1.78
C ALA A 72 8.91 -5.40 -0.95
N VAL A 73 8.69 -4.57 0.07
CA VAL A 73 9.74 -4.02 0.96
C VAL A 73 9.58 -4.48 2.42
N LEU A 74 8.69 -5.44 2.66
CA LEU A 74 8.36 -5.97 3.99
C LEU A 74 9.62 -6.46 4.71
N GLY A 75 9.77 -6.07 5.98
CA GLY A 75 10.95 -6.44 6.78
C GLY A 75 12.22 -5.63 6.47
N LYS A 76 12.19 -4.73 5.47
CA LYS A 76 13.40 -4.02 4.99
C LYS A 76 13.32 -2.50 5.22
N THR A 77 12.14 -1.94 5.44
CA THR A 77 11.92 -0.50 5.63
C THR A 77 11.51 -0.14 7.05
N SER A 78 11.77 1.10 7.45
CA SER A 78 11.30 1.67 8.72
C SER A 78 9.87 2.25 8.58
N PRO A 79 9.13 2.45 9.70
CA PRO A 79 7.82 3.10 9.65
C PRO A 79 7.85 4.49 8.99
N LEU A 80 8.92 5.26 9.22
CA LEU A 80 9.09 6.58 8.58
C LEU A 80 9.28 6.45 7.06
N GLN A 81 10.09 5.50 6.60
CA GLN A 81 10.26 5.25 5.16
C GLN A 81 8.92 4.85 4.52
N MET A 82 8.08 4.10 5.22
CA MET A 82 6.75 3.73 4.73
C MET A 82 5.79 4.92 4.64
N LEU A 83 5.83 5.85 5.59
CA LEU A 83 5.04 7.10 5.49
C LEU A 83 5.50 7.96 4.31
N ILE A 84 6.81 8.08 4.10
CA ILE A 84 7.36 8.81 2.95
C ILE A 84 6.92 8.15 1.65
N MET A 85 7.01 6.82 1.57
CA MET A 85 6.55 6.06 0.41
C MET A 85 5.05 6.27 0.16
N ALA A 86 4.22 6.21 1.20
CA ALA A 86 2.78 6.44 1.11
C ALA A 86 2.44 7.82 0.55
N ILE A 87 3.15 8.88 0.95
CA ILE A 87 2.96 10.23 0.42
C ILE A 87 3.15 10.24 -1.09
N PHE A 88 4.31 9.76 -1.56
CA PHE A 88 4.64 9.80 -2.98
C PHE A 88 3.77 8.86 -3.80
N GLU A 89 3.58 7.63 -3.34
CA GLU A 89 2.86 6.61 -4.08
C GLU A 89 1.39 6.98 -4.27
N ILE A 90 0.70 7.47 -3.23
CA ILE A 90 -0.71 7.88 -3.34
C ILE A 90 -0.86 9.11 -4.23
N THR A 91 0.07 10.06 -4.16
CA THR A 91 0.05 11.23 -5.06
C THR A 91 0.19 10.80 -6.52
N ILE A 92 1.12 9.88 -6.81
CA ILE A 92 1.31 9.35 -8.17
C ILE A 92 0.11 8.50 -8.59
N PHE A 93 -0.43 7.68 -7.68
CA PHE A 93 -1.65 6.90 -7.90
C PHE A 93 -2.82 7.79 -8.33
N ALA A 94 -3.08 8.89 -7.63
CA ALA A 94 -4.18 9.80 -7.96
C ALA A 94 -4.01 10.40 -9.37
N CYS A 95 -2.79 10.78 -9.75
CA CYS A 95 -2.50 11.24 -11.11
C CYS A 95 -2.70 10.12 -12.15
N ASN A 96 -2.24 8.90 -11.84
CA ASN A 96 -2.34 7.74 -12.72
C ASN A 96 -3.80 7.33 -12.94
N GLU A 97 -4.60 7.27 -11.86
CA GLU A 97 -6.03 6.97 -11.92
C GLU A 97 -6.77 8.00 -12.80
N HIS A 98 -6.50 9.29 -12.59
CA HIS A 98 -7.09 10.35 -13.42
C HIS A 98 -6.70 10.21 -14.90
N LEU A 99 -5.43 9.91 -15.19
CA LEU A 99 -4.95 9.69 -16.55
C LEU A 99 -5.63 8.47 -17.21
N VAL A 100 -5.73 7.35 -16.50
CA VAL A 100 -6.38 6.13 -17.02
C VAL A 100 -7.86 6.39 -17.32
N ALA A 101 -8.54 7.14 -16.45
CA ALA A 101 -9.92 7.56 -16.68
C ALA A 101 -10.04 8.48 -17.90
N PHE A 102 -9.11 9.44 -18.06
CA PHE A 102 -9.06 10.33 -19.23
C PHE A 102 -8.86 9.56 -20.55
N LEU A 103 -8.10 8.45 -20.52
CA LEU A 103 -7.90 7.56 -21.67
C LEU A 103 -9.11 6.67 -21.99
N GLY A 104 -10.17 6.70 -21.17
CA GLY A 104 -11.38 5.90 -21.36
C GLY A 104 -11.18 4.40 -21.14
N ALA A 105 -10.14 4.01 -20.37
CA ALA A 105 -9.87 2.62 -20.07
C ALA A 105 -10.82 2.08 -18.97
N THR A 106 -11.19 0.81 -19.07
CA THR A 106 -12.06 0.13 -18.10
C THR A 106 -11.23 -0.80 -17.22
N ASP A 107 -11.26 -0.57 -15.90
CA ASP A 107 -10.57 -1.40 -14.92
C ASP A 107 -11.43 -1.63 -13.65
N ILE A 108 -12.59 -2.25 -13.84
CA ILE A 108 -13.60 -2.44 -12.77
C ILE A 108 -13.02 -3.21 -11.56
N GLY A 109 -12.15 -4.19 -11.84
CA GLY A 109 -11.48 -4.99 -10.80
C GLY A 109 -10.19 -4.37 -10.28
N ALA A 110 -9.82 -3.18 -10.75
CA ALA A 110 -8.61 -2.45 -10.39
C ALA A 110 -7.30 -3.26 -10.58
N SER A 111 -7.29 -4.16 -11.57
CA SER A 111 -6.13 -5.00 -11.86
C SER A 111 -4.92 -4.18 -12.33
N MET A 112 -5.17 -3.09 -13.07
CA MET A 112 -4.14 -2.19 -13.54
C MET A 112 -3.87 -1.06 -12.53
N VAL A 113 -4.90 -0.31 -12.16
CA VAL A 113 -4.73 0.93 -11.37
C VAL A 113 -4.28 0.66 -9.93
N ILE A 114 -4.70 -0.46 -9.32
CA ILE A 114 -4.29 -0.82 -7.96
C ILE A 114 -3.18 -1.86 -7.99
N HIS A 115 -3.47 -3.06 -8.51
CA HIS A 115 -2.60 -4.21 -8.31
C HIS A 115 -1.30 -4.12 -9.11
N MET A 116 -1.40 -3.88 -10.42
CA MET A 116 -0.23 -3.73 -11.28
C MET A 116 0.60 -2.51 -10.87
N PHE A 117 -0.05 -1.37 -10.67
CA PHE A 117 0.62 -0.15 -10.21
C PHE A 117 1.39 -0.36 -8.91
N GLY A 118 0.72 -0.82 -7.84
CA GLY A 118 1.35 -1.05 -6.54
C GLY A 118 2.45 -2.11 -6.59
N ALA A 119 2.25 -3.21 -7.32
CA ALA A 119 3.27 -4.25 -7.43
C ALA A 119 4.55 -3.72 -8.09
N TYR A 120 4.44 -3.03 -9.23
CA TYR A 120 5.62 -2.51 -9.93
C TYR A 120 6.25 -1.31 -9.21
N PHE A 121 5.44 -0.47 -8.55
CA PHE A 121 5.97 0.59 -7.70
C PHE A 121 6.80 0.01 -6.54
N GLY A 122 6.25 -0.95 -5.81
CA GLY A 122 6.95 -1.66 -4.73
C GLY A 122 8.21 -2.38 -5.19
N LEU A 123 8.17 -3.04 -6.36
CA LEU A 123 9.36 -3.69 -6.94
C LEU A 123 10.44 -2.67 -7.32
N ALA A 124 10.06 -1.53 -7.91
CA ALA A 124 11.00 -0.45 -8.21
C ALA A 124 11.62 0.13 -6.93
N ALA A 125 10.82 0.35 -5.89
CA ALA A 125 11.31 0.77 -4.58
C ALA A 125 12.27 -0.27 -3.97
N SER A 126 11.92 -1.55 -4.03
CA SER A 126 12.76 -2.67 -3.54
C SER A 126 14.08 -2.76 -4.30
N ALA A 127 14.07 -2.53 -5.62
CA ALA A 127 15.26 -2.50 -6.45
C ALA A 127 16.19 -1.33 -6.08
N VAL A 128 15.65 -0.13 -5.85
CA VAL A 128 16.43 1.03 -5.39
C VAL A 128 17.00 0.80 -3.99
N LEU A 129 16.25 0.13 -3.11
CA LEU A 129 16.66 -0.20 -1.74
C LEU A 129 17.50 -1.48 -1.64
N TYR A 130 18.04 -1.98 -2.75
CA TYR A 130 18.80 -3.22 -2.77
C TYR A 130 19.95 -3.23 -1.75
N ARG A 131 20.07 -4.35 -1.01
CA ARG A 131 21.14 -4.57 -0.03
C ARG A 131 21.94 -5.80 -0.43
N SER A 132 23.17 -5.59 -0.91
CA SER A 132 24.07 -6.68 -1.32
C SER A 132 24.34 -7.71 -0.20
N GLY A 133 24.36 -7.26 1.06
CA GLY A 133 24.51 -8.10 2.24
C GLY A 133 23.36 -9.10 2.46
N LEU A 134 22.19 -8.87 1.86
CA LEU A 134 21.02 -9.76 1.94
C LEU A 134 20.89 -10.68 0.72
N LYS A 135 21.89 -10.74 -0.17
CA LYS A 135 21.83 -11.58 -1.38
C LYS A 135 21.61 -13.07 -1.08
N LYS A 136 22.04 -13.55 0.09
CA LYS A 136 21.84 -14.93 0.56
C LYS A 136 20.61 -15.10 1.46
N GLY A 137 19.75 -14.09 1.54
CA GLY A 137 18.60 -14.05 2.45
C GLY A 137 18.96 -13.63 3.87
N HIS A 138 17.95 -13.50 4.73
CA HIS A 138 18.09 -13.27 6.16
C HIS A 138 17.57 -14.47 6.96
N GLU A 139 18.18 -14.81 8.10
CA GLU A 139 17.75 -15.95 8.93
C GLU A 139 16.30 -15.84 9.47
N HIS A 140 15.74 -14.62 9.45
CA HIS A 140 14.37 -14.32 9.85
C HIS A 140 13.38 -14.22 8.69
N GLU A 141 13.86 -14.35 7.44
CA GLU A 141 13.04 -14.36 6.23
C GLU A 141 12.42 -15.75 6.05
N GLY A 142 11.38 -16.03 6.83
CA GLY A 142 10.62 -17.28 6.81
C GLY A 142 9.54 -17.30 7.87
N SER A 143 8.76 -18.38 7.91
CA SER A 143 7.63 -18.54 8.83
C SER A 143 7.87 -19.58 9.92
N VAL A 144 6.93 -19.63 10.86
CA VAL A 144 6.73 -20.68 11.86
C VAL A 144 5.24 -21.00 11.93
N TYR A 145 4.89 -22.17 12.46
CA TYR A 145 3.51 -22.67 12.45
C TYR A 145 2.45 -21.62 12.84
N HIS A 146 2.64 -20.91 13.96
CA HIS A 146 1.67 -19.92 14.41
C HIS A 146 1.69 -18.63 13.59
N SER A 147 2.81 -18.24 12.98
CA SER A 147 2.84 -17.06 12.10
C SER A 147 2.08 -17.30 10.81
N ASP A 148 2.13 -18.53 10.28
CA ASP A 148 1.30 -18.92 9.13
C ASP A 148 -0.19 -19.04 9.50
N LEU A 149 -0.52 -19.52 10.71
CA LEU A 149 -1.91 -19.49 11.19
C LEU A 149 -2.45 -18.05 11.28
N PHE A 150 -1.65 -17.10 11.77
CA PHE A 150 -2.04 -15.68 11.77
C PHE A 150 -2.18 -15.11 10.36
N ALA A 151 -1.34 -15.54 9.41
CA ALA A 151 -1.42 -15.08 8.03
C ALA A 151 -2.67 -15.57 7.26
N MET A 152 -3.34 -16.59 7.78
CA MET A 152 -4.60 -17.12 7.22
C MET A 152 -5.86 -16.39 7.72
N ILE A 153 -5.74 -15.43 8.65
CA ILE A 153 -6.83 -14.56 9.10
C ILE A 153 -7.15 -13.52 8.03
#